data_AF-A0A3E0UBY5-F1
#
_entry.id   AF-A0A3E0UBY5-F1
#
_cell.length_a   1.000
_cell.length_b   1.000
_cell.length_c   1.000
_cell.angle_alpha   90.00
_cell.angle_beta   90.00
_cell.angle_gamma   90.00
#
_symmetry.space_group_name_H-M   'P 1'
#
loop_
_entity.id
_entity.type
_entity.pdbx_description
1 polymer ?
#
loop_
_entity_poly.entity_id
_entity_poly.type
_entity_poly.pdbx_seq_one_letter_code
_entity_poly.pdbx_strand_id
1 'polypeptide(L)'
;MKRIKLVIGLFAINLLIGCSHLILPSSPTSSQPQESHSIDANARVNSIGQLNLSGYYQWLKGLEPEQLASEVALQQSRKTQDNPDADLFLLLLRSLPSTSIHNPYTAKAMLNQGEFNQYIYANVSPADLAFVTMLRDQLNQQLLLIQANEKTIEQSQQEIAKLTVKLAMYQQANTSLNEKLEQLKAIEAQLNAREHQ
;
A
#
# COMPACT_ATOMS: atom_id res chain seq x y z
N MET A 1 50.09 -12.31 -27.34
CA MET A 1 49.57 -12.08 -25.98
C MET A 1 49.98 -10.68 -25.51
N LYS A 2 49.03 -9.76 -25.30
CA LYS A 2 49.23 -8.45 -24.64
C LYS A 2 47.86 -7.97 -24.15
N ARG A 3 47.71 -7.70 -22.85
CA ARG A 3 46.47 -7.15 -22.26
C ARG A 3 46.56 -5.63 -22.29
N ILE A 4 45.56 -4.96 -22.85
CA ILE A 4 45.45 -3.49 -22.85
C ILE A 4 44.49 -3.09 -21.72
N LYS A 5 44.85 -2.02 -21.00
CA LYS A 5 44.07 -1.41 -19.91
C LYS A 5 43.01 -0.48 -20.48
N LEU A 6 41.86 -0.35 -19.80
CA LEU A 6 41.17 0.93 -19.70
C LEU A 6 40.60 1.12 -18.29
N VAL A 7 40.48 2.38 -17.89
CA VAL A 7 40.22 2.88 -16.52
C VAL A 7 38.93 3.72 -16.56
N ILE A 8 38.47 4.18 -15.39
CA ILE A 8 37.39 5.16 -15.15
C ILE A 8 35.99 4.49 -15.07
N GLY A 9 35.14 4.78 -14.08
CA GLY A 9 35.31 5.73 -12.97
C GLY A 9 34.37 5.45 -11.79
N LEU A 10 34.77 5.93 -10.63
CA LEU A 10 34.12 5.74 -9.33
C LEU A 10 33.31 6.99 -8.98
N PHE A 11 32.03 6.86 -8.62
CA PHE A 11 31.33 7.91 -7.87
C PHE A 11 30.24 7.33 -6.98
N ALA A 12 30.51 7.29 -5.67
CA ALA A 12 29.52 7.02 -4.63
C ALA A 12 29.37 8.31 -3.82
N ILE A 13 28.15 8.84 -3.74
CA ILE A 13 27.84 10.02 -2.91
C ILE A 13 27.14 9.52 -1.65
N ASN A 14 27.92 9.35 -0.59
CA ASN A 14 27.40 9.51 0.77
C ASN A 14 27.37 11.01 1.06
N LEU A 15 26.24 11.52 1.56
CA LEU A 15 26.19 12.85 2.17
C LEU A 15 25.50 12.77 3.52
N LEU A 16 26.32 12.59 4.56
CA LEU A 16 25.99 12.83 5.95
C LEU A 16 27.22 13.50 6.60
N ILE A 17 27.00 14.11 7.77
CA ILE A 17 27.84 15.13 8.46
C ILE A 17 27.42 16.54 8.02
N GLY A 18 26.94 17.43 8.89
CA GLY A 18 26.72 17.32 10.34
C GLY A 18 27.24 18.56 11.05
N CYS A 19 26.35 19.32 11.69
CA CYS A 19 26.69 20.45 12.55
C CYS A 19 25.81 20.41 13.79
N SER A 20 26.41 20.33 14.97
CA SER A 20 25.72 20.48 16.25
C SER A 20 26.53 21.37 17.19
N HIS A 21 25.83 22.32 17.80
CA HIS A 21 26.17 23.11 19.00
C HIS A 21 27.42 24.02 19.04
N LEU A 22 27.15 25.31 19.28
CA LEU A 22 27.89 26.17 20.22
C LEU A 22 26.91 27.16 20.90
N ILE A 23 27.34 27.75 22.03
CA ILE A 23 26.55 28.19 23.20
C ILE A 23 27.25 29.44 23.78
N LEU A 24 26.67 30.55 24.29
CA LEU A 24 25.31 31.13 24.54
C LEU A 24 25.57 32.70 24.67
N PRO A 25 24.79 33.60 25.35
CA PRO A 25 23.35 33.72 25.71
C PRO A 25 22.68 35.08 25.36
N SER A 26 21.34 35.13 25.32
CA SER A 26 20.54 36.20 25.98
C SER A 26 19.03 35.87 26.00
N SER A 27 18.42 36.01 27.18
CA SER A 27 16.97 35.91 27.43
C SER A 27 16.30 37.29 27.25
N PRO A 28 14.95 37.46 27.37
CA PRO A 28 13.90 36.46 27.60
C PRO A 28 12.70 36.57 26.62
N THR A 29 11.73 35.66 26.70
CA THR A 29 10.28 35.96 26.91
C THR A 29 9.39 34.72 26.78
N SER A 30 8.65 34.42 27.85
CA SER A 30 7.31 33.80 27.91
C SER A 30 7.01 32.44 27.21
N SER A 31 6.74 31.44 28.07
CA SER A 31 5.58 30.52 27.99
C SER A 31 5.42 29.55 26.80
N GLN A 32 5.76 28.27 27.02
CA GLN A 32 4.77 27.22 27.36
C GLN A 32 5.48 25.88 27.67
N PRO A 33 4.99 25.08 28.65
CA PRO A 33 5.39 23.68 28.76
C PRO A 33 4.91 22.90 27.52
N GLN A 34 5.78 22.09 26.92
CA GLN A 34 5.33 21.14 25.90
C GLN A 34 4.57 20.00 26.59
N GLU A 35 3.25 19.94 26.40
CA GLU A 35 2.46 18.78 26.77
C GLU A 35 2.83 17.61 25.85
N SER A 36 3.31 16.54 26.46
CA SER A 36 3.31 15.21 25.85
C SER A 36 1.90 14.89 25.37
N HIS A 37 1.70 14.61 24.08
CA HIS A 37 0.46 14.00 23.59
C HIS A 37 0.30 12.64 24.25
N SER A 38 -0.48 12.60 25.33
CA SER A 38 -0.91 11.37 25.98
C SER A 38 -1.70 10.55 24.97
N ILE A 39 -1.28 9.30 24.75
CA ILE A 39 -2.11 8.28 24.10
C ILE A 39 -3.39 8.19 24.92
N ASP A 40 -4.49 8.70 24.36
CA ASP A 40 -5.70 8.97 25.13
C ASP A 40 -6.43 7.66 25.44
N ALA A 41 -6.07 7.06 26.57
CA ALA A 41 -6.59 5.75 27.01
C ALA A 41 -8.12 5.75 27.13
N ASN A 42 -8.71 6.93 27.33
CA ASN A 42 -10.15 7.18 27.36
C ASN A 42 -10.86 6.84 26.04
N ALA A 43 -10.15 6.73 24.91
CA ALA A 43 -10.76 6.32 23.64
C ALA A 43 -11.19 4.84 23.63
N ARG A 44 -10.57 3.98 24.44
CA ARG A 44 -10.79 2.51 24.44
C ARG A 44 -11.98 2.06 25.28
N VAL A 45 -12.35 2.84 26.29
CA VAL A 45 -13.31 2.46 27.33
C VAL A 45 -14.25 3.64 27.57
N ASN A 46 -15.56 3.38 27.61
CA ASN A 46 -16.57 4.41 27.84
C ASN A 46 -16.69 4.78 29.34
N SER A 47 -17.53 5.76 29.64
CA SER A 47 -17.75 6.28 31.00
C SER A 47 -18.31 5.27 32.02
N ILE A 48 -18.71 4.07 31.58
CA ILE A 48 -19.21 2.97 32.45
C ILE A 48 -18.28 1.75 32.47
N GLY A 49 -17.06 1.86 31.93
CA GLY A 49 -16.06 0.79 31.97
C GLY A 49 -16.18 -0.28 30.87
N GLN A 50 -17.06 -0.10 29.88
CA GLN A 50 -17.19 -1.01 28.73
C GLN A 50 -16.34 -0.56 27.54
N LEU A 51 -16.00 -1.48 26.64
CA LEU A 51 -15.23 -1.19 25.43
C LEU A 51 -15.97 -0.19 24.51
N ASN A 52 -15.24 0.84 24.07
CA ASN A 52 -15.73 1.89 23.17
C ASN A 52 -15.08 1.72 21.79
N LEU A 53 -15.63 0.83 20.98
CA LEU A 53 -15.01 0.43 19.69
C LEU A 53 -15.11 1.55 18.65
N SER A 54 -16.26 2.21 18.58
CA SER A 54 -16.53 3.32 17.69
C SER A 54 -15.65 4.54 18.01
N GLY A 55 -15.52 4.89 19.30
CA GLY A 55 -14.61 5.93 19.78
C GLY A 55 -13.14 5.61 19.49
N TYR A 56 -12.69 4.39 19.79
CA TYR A 56 -11.33 3.95 19.50
C TYR A 56 -11.04 3.95 17.98
N TYR A 57 -11.96 3.47 17.15
CA TYR A 57 -11.78 3.50 15.69
C TYR A 57 -11.76 4.93 15.12
N GLN A 58 -12.53 5.86 15.71
CA GLN A 58 -12.49 7.26 15.34
C GLN A 58 -11.18 7.93 15.78
N TRP A 59 -10.65 7.57 16.95
CA TRP A 59 -9.32 8.00 17.41
C TRP A 59 -8.22 7.50 16.47
N LEU A 60 -8.22 6.21 16.09
CA LEU A 60 -7.26 5.64 15.14
C LEU A 60 -7.20 6.41 13.81
N LYS A 61 -8.33 6.92 13.31
CA LYS A 61 -8.39 7.72 12.07
C LYS A 61 -7.69 9.07 12.15
N GLY A 62 -7.47 9.60 13.36
CA GLY A 62 -6.77 10.85 13.61
C GLY A 62 -5.29 10.71 13.95
N LEU A 63 -4.73 9.48 13.89
CA LEU A 63 -3.33 9.22 14.21
C LEU A 63 -2.41 9.29 12.99
N GLU A 64 -1.21 9.80 13.22
CA GLU A 64 -0.12 9.79 12.24
C GLU A 64 0.46 8.36 12.06
N PRO A 65 1.15 8.06 10.93
CA PRO A 65 1.64 6.72 10.63
C PRO A 65 2.53 6.09 11.72
N GLU A 66 3.39 6.88 12.37
CA GLU A 66 4.28 6.43 13.46
C GLU A 66 3.49 6.08 14.73
N GLN A 67 2.40 6.80 15.00
CA GLN A 67 1.49 6.55 16.11
C GLN A 67 0.67 5.28 15.85
N LEU A 68 0.18 5.10 14.62
CA LEU A 68 -0.48 3.86 14.20
C LEU A 68 0.46 2.64 14.29
N ALA A 69 1.71 2.76 13.87
CA ALA A 69 2.70 1.69 14.00
C ALA A 69 2.97 1.34 15.48
N SER A 70 3.04 2.36 16.35
CA SER A 70 3.20 2.17 17.79
C SER A 70 1.98 1.47 18.43
N GLU A 71 0.77 1.86 18.02
CA GLU A 71 -0.48 1.24 18.50
C GLU A 71 -0.61 -0.22 18.01
N VAL A 72 -0.23 -0.51 16.76
CA VAL A 72 -0.13 -1.87 16.22
C VAL A 72 0.81 -2.73 17.06
N ALA A 73 2.02 -2.25 17.36
CA ALA A 73 2.98 -2.97 18.18
C ALA A 73 2.46 -3.21 19.61
N LEU A 74 1.77 -2.22 20.19
CA LEU A 74 1.13 -2.34 21.50
C LEU A 74 0.05 -3.43 21.52
N GLN A 75 -0.84 -3.49 20.52
CA GLN A 75 -1.90 -4.51 20.48
C GLN A 75 -1.36 -5.91 20.16
N GLN A 76 -0.31 -6.01 19.34
CA GLN A 76 0.39 -7.29 19.13
C GLN A 76 1.03 -7.80 20.43
N SER A 77 1.70 -6.91 21.18
CA SER A 77 2.27 -7.23 22.50
C SER A 77 1.17 -7.68 23.49
N ARG A 78 0.07 -6.92 23.61
CA ARG A 78 -1.09 -7.30 24.45
C ARG A 78 -1.68 -8.66 24.06
N LYS A 79 -1.77 -8.98 22.77
CA LYS A 79 -2.20 -10.31 22.31
C LYS A 79 -1.24 -11.42 22.77
N THR A 80 0.09 -11.19 22.74
CA THR A 80 1.05 -12.17 23.29
C THR A 80 0.99 -12.31 24.82
N GLN A 81 0.35 -11.35 25.51
CA GLN A 81 0.07 -11.37 26.95
C GLN A 81 -1.34 -11.92 27.27
N ASP A 82 -1.99 -12.57 26.31
CA ASP A 82 -3.34 -13.16 26.42
C ASP A 82 -4.43 -12.15 26.84
N ASN A 83 -4.26 -10.87 26.47
CA ASN A 83 -5.29 -9.86 26.68
C ASN A 83 -6.46 -10.07 25.69
N PRO A 84 -7.70 -10.26 26.17
CA PRO A 84 -8.82 -10.66 25.31
C PRO A 84 -9.33 -9.54 24.39
N ASP A 85 -9.11 -8.27 24.77
CA ASP A 85 -9.48 -7.11 23.93
C ASP A 85 -8.52 -6.90 22.75
N ALA A 86 -7.31 -7.45 22.83
CA ALA A 86 -6.25 -7.17 21.86
C ALA A 86 -6.65 -7.59 20.43
N ASP A 87 -7.34 -8.72 20.26
CA ASP A 87 -7.86 -9.13 18.95
C ASP A 87 -8.97 -8.21 18.44
N LEU A 88 -9.74 -7.59 19.33
CA LEU A 88 -10.79 -6.65 18.95
C LEU A 88 -10.20 -5.30 18.50
N PHE A 89 -9.13 -4.83 19.14
CA PHE A 89 -8.39 -3.66 18.67
C PHE A 89 -7.56 -3.95 17.40
N LEU A 90 -6.99 -5.15 17.26
CA LEU A 90 -6.30 -5.59 16.04
C LEU A 90 -7.25 -5.74 14.85
N LEU A 91 -8.50 -6.18 15.06
CA LEU A 91 -9.54 -6.14 14.02
C LEU A 91 -9.69 -4.73 13.46
N LEU A 92 -9.87 -3.74 14.34
CA LEU A 92 -10.14 -2.36 13.95
C LEU A 92 -8.95 -1.75 13.19
N LEU A 93 -7.73 -2.00 13.66
CA LEU A 93 -6.51 -1.64 12.94
C LEU A 93 -6.45 -2.29 11.55
N ARG A 94 -6.69 -3.61 11.44
CA ARG A 94 -6.69 -4.32 10.15
C ARG A 94 -7.78 -3.88 9.17
N SER A 95 -8.86 -3.28 9.67
CA SER A 95 -9.93 -2.72 8.83
C SER A 95 -9.60 -1.32 8.30
N LEU A 96 -8.61 -0.64 8.89
CA LEU A 96 -8.30 0.76 8.62
C LEU A 96 -7.18 0.89 7.55
N PRO A 97 -7.45 1.53 6.40
CA PRO A 97 -6.51 1.58 5.27
C PRO A 97 -5.25 2.41 5.49
N SER A 98 -5.19 3.25 6.53
CA SER A 98 -3.98 4.00 6.90
C SER A 98 -2.97 3.17 7.69
N THR A 99 -3.29 1.93 8.07
CA THR A 99 -2.37 1.08 8.86
C THR A 99 -1.48 0.23 7.97
N SER A 100 -0.24 -0.01 8.41
CA SER A 100 0.69 -0.95 7.77
C SER A 100 0.24 -2.41 7.81
N ILE A 101 -0.71 -2.75 8.70
CA ILE A 101 -1.30 -4.09 8.82
C ILE A 101 -2.68 -4.20 8.16
N HIS A 102 -3.10 -3.20 7.39
CA HIS A 102 -4.39 -3.17 6.70
C HIS A 102 -4.59 -4.44 5.89
N ASN A 103 -5.61 -5.21 6.24
CA ASN A 103 -5.97 -6.43 5.55
C ASN A 103 -7.47 -6.68 5.78
N PRO A 104 -8.33 -6.22 4.85
CA PRO A 104 -9.77 -6.33 5.02
C PRO A 104 -10.24 -7.79 4.95
N TYR A 105 -9.52 -8.68 4.25
CA TYR A 105 -9.79 -10.13 4.27
C TYR A 105 -9.57 -10.72 5.66
N THR A 106 -8.46 -10.40 6.33
CA THR A 106 -8.19 -10.85 7.70
C THR A 106 -9.18 -10.25 8.69
N ALA A 107 -9.49 -8.96 8.59
CA ALA A 107 -10.52 -8.33 9.44
C ALA A 107 -11.89 -9.00 9.27
N LYS A 108 -12.31 -9.26 8.03
CA LYS A 108 -13.55 -9.97 7.71
C LYS A 108 -13.53 -11.42 8.21
N ALA A 109 -12.39 -12.11 8.12
CA ALA A 109 -12.23 -13.47 8.64
C ALA A 109 -12.38 -13.51 10.17
N MET A 110 -11.81 -12.54 10.89
CA MET A 110 -11.99 -12.41 12.35
C MET A 110 -13.48 -12.23 12.70
N LEU A 111 -14.18 -11.31 12.03
CA LEU A 111 -15.63 -11.08 12.22
C LEU A 111 -16.55 -12.25 11.83
N ASN A 112 -16.02 -13.31 11.20
CA ASN A 112 -16.75 -14.53 10.90
C ASN A 112 -16.50 -15.66 11.92
N GLN A 113 -15.57 -15.50 12.87
CA GLN A 113 -15.27 -16.52 13.89
C GLN A 113 -16.37 -16.54 14.97
N GLY A 114 -16.91 -17.73 15.27
CA GLY A 114 -18.02 -17.89 16.21
C GLY A 114 -17.69 -17.39 17.62
N GLU A 115 -16.56 -17.83 18.18
CA GLU A 115 -16.09 -17.45 19.52
C GLU A 115 -15.84 -15.93 19.63
N PHE A 116 -15.24 -15.33 18.59
CA PHE A 116 -14.97 -13.89 18.56
C PHE A 116 -16.26 -13.05 18.50
N ASN A 117 -17.28 -13.52 17.78
CA ASN A 117 -18.59 -12.88 17.80
C ASN A 117 -19.26 -13.02 19.18
N GLN A 118 -19.17 -14.18 19.85
CA GLN A 118 -19.67 -14.36 21.23
C GLN A 118 -18.97 -13.39 22.20
N TYR A 119 -17.65 -13.24 22.09
CA TYR A 119 -16.89 -12.27 22.87
C TYR A 119 -17.38 -10.84 22.67
N ILE A 120 -17.60 -10.43 21.41
CA ILE A 120 -18.16 -9.12 21.06
C ILE A 120 -19.55 -8.95 21.70
N TYR A 121 -20.47 -9.90 21.54
CA TYR A 121 -21.81 -9.80 22.13
C TYR A 121 -21.83 -9.71 23.67
N ALA A 122 -20.81 -10.25 24.35
CA ALA A 122 -20.72 -10.23 25.81
C ALA A 122 -20.06 -8.96 26.39
N ASN A 123 -19.14 -8.31 25.65
CA ASN A 123 -18.26 -7.25 26.21
C ASN A 123 -18.46 -5.86 25.58
N VAL A 124 -19.30 -5.74 24.55
CA VAL A 124 -19.42 -4.54 23.72
C VAL A 124 -20.82 -3.91 23.86
N SER A 125 -20.88 -2.57 23.88
CA SER A 125 -22.14 -1.83 24.03
C SER A 125 -23.09 -2.04 22.84
N PRO A 126 -24.42 -1.92 22.99
CA PRO A 126 -25.36 -2.04 21.85
C PRO A 126 -25.08 -1.07 20.69
N ALA A 127 -24.55 0.12 20.98
CA ALA A 127 -24.14 1.08 19.96
C ALA A 127 -22.90 0.59 19.19
N ASP A 128 -21.92 0.02 19.91
CA ASP A 128 -20.72 -0.55 19.32
C ASP A 128 -21.00 -1.88 18.58
N LEU A 129 -22.03 -2.64 18.96
CA LEU A 129 -22.53 -3.79 18.18
C LEU A 129 -23.12 -3.37 16.83
N ALA A 130 -23.84 -2.24 16.79
CA ALA A 130 -24.31 -1.66 15.54
C ALA A 130 -23.12 -1.18 14.67
N PHE A 131 -22.11 -0.55 15.29
CA PHE A 131 -20.86 -0.18 14.62
C PHE A 131 -20.11 -1.40 14.05
N VAL A 132 -19.95 -2.49 14.81
CA VAL A 132 -19.33 -3.74 14.34
C VAL A 132 -20.11 -4.36 13.18
N THR A 133 -21.44 -4.27 13.21
CA THR A 133 -22.29 -4.75 12.12
C THR A 133 -22.11 -3.92 10.85
N MET A 134 -22.12 -2.58 10.96
CA MET A 134 -21.78 -1.68 9.87
C MET A 134 -20.37 -1.92 9.32
N LEU A 135 -19.38 -2.16 10.19
CA LEU A 135 -18.01 -2.47 9.80
C LEU A 135 -17.94 -3.78 9.00
N ARG A 136 -18.71 -4.80 9.40
CA ARG A 136 -18.82 -6.07 8.66
C ARG A 136 -19.34 -5.85 7.24
N ASP A 137 -20.34 -4.98 7.08
CA ASP A 137 -20.92 -4.65 5.77
C ASP A 137 -19.99 -3.78 4.91
N GLN A 138 -19.30 -2.81 5.49
CA GLN A 138 -18.26 -2.02 4.82
C GLN A 138 -17.12 -2.91 4.32
N LEU A 139 -16.67 -3.87 5.13
CA LEU A 139 -15.68 -4.87 4.71
C LEU A 139 -16.20 -5.74 3.58
N ASN A 140 -17.45 -6.24 3.65
CA ASN A 140 -18.05 -7.02 2.56
C ASN A 140 -18.04 -6.23 1.23
N GLN A 141 -18.43 -4.95 1.26
CA GLN A 141 -18.40 -4.06 0.09
C GLN A 141 -16.97 -3.84 -0.43
N GLN A 142 -16.00 -3.62 0.47
CA GLN A 142 -14.60 -3.45 0.10
C GLN A 142 -14.03 -4.70 -0.58
N LEU A 143 -14.31 -5.90 -0.05
CA LEU A 143 -13.88 -7.16 -0.67
C LEU A 143 -14.47 -7.33 -2.08
N LEU A 144 -15.75 -7.00 -2.28
CA LEU A 144 -16.39 -7.06 -3.60
C LEU A 144 -15.74 -6.10 -4.61
N LEU A 145 -15.38 -4.89 -4.18
CA LEU A 145 -14.69 -3.90 -5.01
C LEU A 145 -13.25 -4.33 -5.35
N ILE A 146 -12.53 -4.95 -4.41
CA ILE A 146 -11.20 -5.51 -4.67
C ILE A 146 -11.30 -6.61 -5.74
N GLN A 147 -12.20 -7.59 -5.57
CA GLN A 147 -12.41 -8.68 -6.53
C GLN A 147 -12.82 -8.17 -7.93
N ALA A 148 -13.66 -7.14 -8.01
CA ALA A 148 -14.05 -6.51 -9.28
C ALA A 148 -12.84 -5.83 -9.97
N ASN A 149 -11.99 -5.14 -9.20
CA ASN A 149 -10.78 -4.50 -9.70
C ASN A 149 -9.73 -5.53 -10.15
N GLU A 150 -9.49 -6.58 -9.37
CA GLU A 150 -8.59 -7.69 -9.73
C GLU A 150 -9.00 -8.30 -11.08
N LYS A 151 -10.27 -8.66 -11.23
CA LYS A 151 -10.82 -9.18 -12.49
C LYS A 151 -10.66 -8.20 -13.67
N THR A 152 -10.86 -6.90 -13.43
CA THR A 152 -10.69 -5.85 -14.46
C THR A 152 -9.22 -5.72 -14.87
N ILE A 153 -8.29 -5.82 -13.92
CA ILE A 153 -6.85 -5.80 -14.16
C ILE A 153 -6.42 -7.04 -14.96
N GLU A 154 -6.89 -8.24 -14.60
CA GLU A 154 -6.63 -9.48 -15.36
C GLU A 154 -7.12 -9.37 -16.81
N GLN A 155 -8.35 -8.88 -17.02
CA GLN A 155 -8.91 -8.67 -18.36
C GLN A 155 -8.08 -7.66 -19.17
N SER A 156 -7.65 -6.56 -18.55
CA SER A 156 -6.79 -5.56 -19.17
C SER A 156 -5.42 -6.15 -19.57
N GLN A 157 -4.78 -6.92 -18.68
CA GLN A 157 -3.51 -7.59 -18.97
C GLN A 157 -3.63 -8.61 -20.12
N GLN A 158 -4.72 -9.38 -20.17
CA GLN A 158 -4.98 -10.30 -21.28
C GLN A 158 -5.15 -9.56 -22.62
N GLU A 159 -5.83 -8.42 -22.63
CA GLU A 159 -6.02 -7.63 -23.86
C GLU A 159 -4.72 -6.95 -24.31
N ILE A 160 -3.94 -6.40 -23.36
CA ILE A 160 -2.59 -5.89 -23.64
C ILE A 160 -1.73 -6.98 -24.28
N ALA A 161 -1.71 -8.20 -23.73
CA ALA A 161 -0.93 -9.31 -24.28
C ALA A 161 -1.34 -9.66 -25.73
N LYS A 162 -2.65 -9.70 -26.04
CA LYS A 162 -3.14 -9.91 -27.41
C LYS A 162 -2.71 -8.80 -28.35
N LEU A 163 -2.82 -7.54 -27.92
CA LEU A 163 -2.44 -6.37 -28.71
C LEU A 163 -0.93 -6.34 -28.97
N THR A 164 -0.10 -6.72 -27.99
CA THR A 164 1.36 -6.86 -28.16
C THR A 164 1.71 -7.91 -29.22
N VAL A 165 1.08 -9.09 -29.19
CA VAL A 165 1.30 -10.13 -30.22
C VAL A 165 0.88 -9.63 -31.60
N LYS A 166 -0.30 -9.01 -31.70
CA LYS A 166 -0.82 -8.47 -32.96
C LYS A 166 0.06 -7.36 -33.55
N LEU A 167 0.61 -6.50 -32.68
CA LEU A 167 1.54 -5.43 -33.06
C LEU A 167 2.87 -6.00 -33.59
N ALA A 168 3.42 -7.04 -32.95
CA ALA A 168 4.61 -7.74 -33.44
C ALA A 168 4.38 -8.38 -34.82
N MET A 169 3.21 -9.01 -35.04
CA MET A 169 2.84 -9.55 -36.35
C MET A 169 2.76 -8.46 -37.44
N TYR A 170 2.17 -7.31 -37.15
CA TYR A 170 2.12 -6.19 -38.10
C TYR A 170 3.49 -5.58 -38.38
N GLN A 171 4.38 -5.49 -37.38
CA GLN A 171 5.76 -5.08 -37.58
C GLN A 171 6.49 -6.04 -38.53
N GLN A 172 6.39 -7.36 -38.30
CA GLN A 172 6.99 -8.36 -39.18
C GLN A 172 6.45 -8.30 -40.62
N ALA A 173 5.13 -8.11 -40.78
CA ALA A 173 4.51 -7.95 -42.10
C ALA A 173 5.01 -6.70 -42.83
N ASN A 174 5.13 -5.57 -42.13
CA ASN A 174 5.68 -4.33 -42.70
C ASN A 174 7.15 -4.47 -43.10
N THR A 175 7.99 -5.13 -42.27
CA THR A 175 9.39 -5.41 -42.63
C THR A 175 9.47 -6.23 -43.91
N SER A 176 8.72 -7.35 -44.01
CA SER A 176 8.72 -8.19 -45.21
C SER A 176 8.17 -7.47 -46.45
N LEU A 177 7.20 -6.56 -46.28
CA LEU A 177 6.69 -5.75 -47.40
C LEU A 177 7.73 -4.73 -47.88
N ASN A 178 8.45 -4.07 -46.97
CA ASN A 178 9.55 -3.16 -47.32
C ASN A 178 10.70 -3.89 -48.03
N GLU A 179 11.08 -5.07 -47.56
CA GLU A 179 12.10 -5.91 -48.22
C GLU A 179 11.72 -6.22 -49.69
N LYS A 180 10.47 -6.61 -49.93
CA LYS A 180 9.95 -6.86 -51.30
C LYS A 180 9.92 -5.59 -52.15
N LEU A 181 9.60 -4.45 -51.56
CA LEU A 181 9.54 -3.17 -52.25
C LEU A 181 10.94 -2.71 -52.68
N GLU A 182 11.96 -2.86 -51.83
CA GLU A 182 13.35 -2.59 -52.20
C GLU A 182 13.89 -3.58 -53.24
N GLN A 183 13.51 -4.87 -53.17
CA GLN A 183 13.82 -5.84 -54.23
C GLN A 183 13.24 -5.44 -55.59
N LEU A 184 11.97 -4.99 -55.63
CA LEU A 184 11.33 -4.54 -56.86
C LEU A 184 12.01 -3.30 -57.45
N LYS A 185 12.34 -2.29 -56.63
CA LYS A 185 13.13 -1.12 -57.06
C LYS A 185 14.48 -1.52 -57.65
N ALA A 186 15.18 -2.47 -57.03
CA ALA A 186 16.48 -2.96 -57.51
C ALA A 186 16.36 -3.66 -58.87
N ILE A 187 15.29 -4.43 -59.09
CA ILE A 187 14.99 -5.07 -60.39
C ILE A 187 14.66 -4.01 -61.45
N GLU A 188 13.82 -3.02 -61.13
CA GLU A 188 13.46 -1.92 -62.03
C GLU A 188 14.70 -1.12 -62.47
N ALA A 189 15.57 -0.76 -61.52
CA ALA A 189 16.82 -0.06 -61.82
C ALA A 189 17.76 -0.90 -62.72
N GLN A 190 17.81 -2.22 -62.53
CA GLN A 190 18.59 -3.12 -63.40
C GLN A 190 18.01 -3.28 -64.80
N LEU A 191 16.68 -3.22 -64.97
CA LEU A 191 16.03 -3.25 -66.28
C LEU A 191 16.28 -1.95 -67.05
N ASN A 192 16.03 -0.79 -66.43
CA ASN A 192 16.29 0.51 -67.05
C ASN A 192 17.78 0.68 -67.45
N ALA A 193 18.71 0.14 -66.67
CA ALA A 193 20.14 0.14 -67.01
C ALA A 193 20.50 -0.75 -68.22
N ARG A 194 19.68 -1.74 -68.57
CA ARG A 194 19.86 -2.61 -69.75
C ARG A 194 19.20 -2.05 -71.01
N GLU A 195 18.10 -1.30 -70.88
CA GLU A 195 17.42 -0.66 -72.01
C GLU A 195 18.14 0.59 -72.55
N HIS A 196 19.18 1.04 -71.85
CA HIS A 196 20.04 2.17 -72.24
C HIS A 196 21.47 1.74 -72.64
N GLN A 197 21.68 0.47 -72.98
CA GLN A 197 22.92 -0.08 -73.56
C GLN A 197 22.72 -0.45 -75.04
#